data_AF-A0A5K3FSR6-F1
#
_entry.id   AF-A0A5K3FSR6-F1
#
_cell.length_a   1.000
_cell.length_b   1.000
_cell.length_c   1.000
_cell.angle_alpha   90.00
_cell.angle_beta   90.00
_cell.angle_gamma   90.00
#
_symmetry.space_group_name_H-M   'P 1'
#
loop_
_entity.id
_entity.type
_entity.pdbx_description
1 polymer ?
#
loop_
_entity_poly.entity_id
_entity_poly.type
_entity_poly.pdbx_seq_one_letter_code
_entity_poly.pdbx_strand_id
1 'polypeptide(L)'
;MGFSNPVAVFFLETLISVLPGKLLQKLIRKNLLTYTISKEDGEVEVPLASALSGHGNACRVLRAAVRAVKRIDDIQAILSALEKPGPSGDAGLLEALNSGQHYLLTVLATASRKQNSEAVQFTFEKMILETFGYPLKAKKTDDQLIKSIVRLKRRDTASPEVEGEEVGTTSADAHKTSCNLAGCLLAEEMLTFTYHRPTRLAASLACLAGPDMFAWARHQMLHRVLEAALLSPSVPAERKVRIFSTLKPQLGPLAMDASGSRVVEAVWRATDSFLPETTGRSTKEEIAETLAPLAERLASSKFGRFVEHLVASSTYRTNRERWRQAKLGVASANKKGQSAFGKRPPSKPLQRQQGPTKRQKR
;
A
#
# COMPACT_ATOMS: atom_id res chain seq x y z
N MET A 1 -33.80 3.92 -19.03
CA MET A 1 -34.18 3.45 -17.67
C MET A 1 -33.97 1.93 -17.51
N GLY A 2 -32.74 1.42 -17.62
CA GLY A 2 -32.41 0.00 -17.37
C GLY A 2 -31.56 -0.26 -16.13
N PHE A 3 -30.95 0.79 -15.58
CA PHE A 3 -29.99 0.73 -14.47
C PHE A 3 -30.61 0.99 -13.09
N SER A 4 -31.91 1.28 -13.05
CA SER A 4 -32.70 1.42 -11.83
C SER A 4 -33.13 0.06 -11.28
N ASN A 5 -33.18 -0.98 -12.13
CA ASN A 5 -33.53 -2.34 -11.72
C ASN A 5 -32.30 -3.08 -11.18
N PRO A 6 -32.25 -3.44 -9.87
CA PRO A 6 -31.11 -4.11 -9.28
C PRO A 6 -30.78 -5.45 -9.95
N VAL A 7 -31.78 -6.23 -10.35
CA VAL A 7 -31.59 -7.54 -10.99
C VAL A 7 -30.85 -7.38 -12.31
N ALA A 8 -31.23 -6.40 -13.13
CA ALA A 8 -30.56 -6.11 -14.39
C ALA A 8 -29.10 -5.67 -14.17
N VAL A 9 -28.84 -4.87 -13.13
CA VAL A 9 -27.49 -4.43 -12.74
C VAL A 9 -26.62 -5.62 -12.33
N PHE A 10 -27.12 -6.52 -11.48
CA PHE A 10 -26.38 -7.72 -11.06
C PHE A 10 -26.13 -8.69 -12.21
N PHE A 11 -27.12 -8.88 -13.07
CA PHE A 11 -26.97 -9.69 -14.27
C PHE A 11 -25.88 -9.12 -15.18
N LEU A 12 -25.89 -7.79 -15.41
CA LEU A 12 -24.89 -7.14 -16.25
C LEU A 12 -23.49 -7.15 -15.61
N GLU A 13 -23.38 -6.96 -14.29
CA GLU A 13 -22.13 -7.11 -13.53
C GLU A 13 -21.52 -8.52 -13.73
N THR A 14 -22.36 -9.55 -13.60
CA THR A 14 -21.96 -10.94 -13.80
C THR A 14 -21.58 -11.21 -15.26
N LEU A 15 -22.40 -10.72 -16.20
CA LEU A 15 -22.16 -10.87 -17.63
C LEU A 15 -20.80 -10.26 -18.03
N ILE A 16 -20.49 -9.05 -17.58
CA ILE A 16 -19.20 -8.39 -17.83
C ILE A 16 -18.03 -9.24 -17.33
N SER A 17 -18.19 -9.91 -16.19
CA SER A 17 -17.15 -10.73 -15.59
C SER A 17 -16.85 -12.02 -16.38
N VAL A 18 -17.81 -12.52 -17.17
CA VAL A 18 -17.67 -13.75 -17.96
C VAL A 18 -17.50 -13.51 -19.46
N LEU A 19 -17.70 -12.28 -19.94
CA LEU A 19 -17.63 -11.97 -21.36
C LEU A 19 -16.21 -12.14 -21.93
N PRO A 20 -16.06 -12.78 -23.10
CA PRO A 20 -14.76 -12.93 -23.76
C PRO A 20 -14.26 -11.58 -24.27
N GLY A 21 -12.93 -11.41 -24.33
CA GLY A 21 -12.28 -10.10 -24.50
C GLY A 21 -12.79 -9.25 -25.67
N LYS A 22 -13.07 -9.83 -26.85
CA LYS A 22 -13.60 -9.09 -28.01
C LYS A 22 -15.02 -8.56 -27.77
N LEU A 23 -15.89 -9.36 -27.16
CA LEU A 23 -17.26 -8.96 -26.84
C LEU A 23 -17.28 -7.95 -25.70
N LEU A 24 -16.45 -8.15 -24.67
CA LEU A 24 -16.24 -7.21 -23.59
C LEU A 24 -15.78 -5.84 -24.13
N GLN A 25 -14.78 -5.82 -25.00
CA GLN A 25 -14.27 -4.58 -25.60
C GLN A 25 -15.35 -3.87 -26.42
N LYS A 26 -16.14 -4.62 -27.21
CA LYS A 26 -17.27 -4.07 -27.96
C LYS A 26 -18.33 -3.48 -27.02
N LEU A 27 -18.67 -4.18 -25.94
CA LEU A 27 -19.63 -3.72 -24.93
C LEU A 27 -19.14 -2.41 -24.28
N ILE A 28 -17.90 -2.38 -23.79
CA ILE A 28 -17.33 -1.22 -23.11
C ILE A 28 -17.26 -0.02 -24.05
N ARG A 29 -16.61 -0.17 -25.21
CA ARG A 29 -16.40 0.97 -26.11
C ARG A 29 -17.71 1.47 -26.70
N LYS A 30 -18.56 0.59 -27.24
CA LYS A 30 -19.77 1.04 -27.94
C LYS A 30 -20.89 1.46 -26.99
N ASN A 31 -21.06 0.78 -25.86
CA ASN A 31 -22.24 0.98 -25.01
C ASN A 31 -21.93 1.73 -23.71
N LEU A 32 -20.74 1.60 -23.12
CA LEU A 32 -20.43 2.27 -21.84
C LEU A 32 -19.70 3.61 -22.00
N LEU A 33 -18.78 3.72 -22.97
CA LEU A 33 -17.92 4.90 -23.11
C LEU A 33 -18.41 5.91 -24.15
N THR A 34 -19.04 5.44 -25.23
CA THR A 34 -19.53 6.32 -26.32
C THR A 34 -20.99 6.74 -26.13
N TYR A 35 -21.80 5.96 -25.41
CA TYR A 35 -23.22 6.28 -25.22
C TYR A 35 -23.39 7.52 -24.34
N THR A 36 -24.21 8.45 -24.80
CA THR A 36 -24.59 9.66 -24.05
C THR A 36 -26.07 9.60 -23.68
N ILE A 37 -26.40 10.18 -22.53
CA ILE A 37 -27.78 10.35 -22.07
C ILE A 37 -28.16 11.81 -22.32
N SER A 38 -29.26 12.03 -23.06
CA SER A 38 -29.86 13.35 -23.20
C SER A 38 -30.59 13.74 -21.92
N LYS A 39 -30.28 14.91 -21.36
CA LYS A 39 -31.13 15.52 -20.33
C LYS A 39 -32.42 16.06 -20.95
N GLU A 40 -33.53 15.92 -20.23
CA GLU A 40 -34.87 16.38 -20.65
C GLU A 40 -34.93 17.91 -20.90
N ASP A 41 -33.95 18.69 -20.38
CA ASP A 41 -33.86 20.14 -20.53
C ASP A 41 -32.93 20.64 -21.67
N GLY A 42 -32.58 19.78 -22.63
CA GLY A 42 -32.34 20.27 -24.01
C GLY A 42 -30.92 20.41 -24.56
N GLU A 43 -29.81 20.44 -23.81
CA GLU A 43 -28.49 20.65 -24.48
C GLU A 43 -27.26 19.88 -23.94
N VAL A 44 -27.33 19.20 -22.78
CA VAL A 44 -26.11 18.56 -22.22
C VAL A 44 -26.17 17.04 -22.38
N GLU A 45 -25.44 16.53 -23.37
CA GLU A 45 -25.13 15.10 -23.50
C GLU A 45 -24.17 14.65 -22.39
N VAL A 46 -24.64 13.78 -21.51
CA VAL A 46 -23.83 13.24 -20.40
C VAL A 46 -23.30 11.86 -20.79
N PRO A 47 -21.97 11.61 -20.74
CA PRO A 47 -21.43 10.28 -20.97
C PRO A 47 -21.98 9.28 -19.97
N LEU A 48 -22.38 8.10 -20.45
CA LEU A 48 -22.96 7.07 -19.59
C LEU A 48 -22.02 6.68 -18.45
N ALA A 49 -20.71 6.62 -18.68
CA ALA A 49 -19.73 6.36 -17.63
C ALA A 49 -19.80 7.35 -16.45
N SER A 50 -19.92 8.66 -16.72
CA SER A 50 -20.07 9.69 -15.70
C SER A 50 -21.45 9.70 -15.05
N ALA A 51 -22.50 9.30 -15.77
CA ALA A 51 -23.82 9.11 -15.18
C ALA A 51 -23.87 7.88 -14.23
N LEU A 52 -23.18 6.80 -14.60
CA LEU A 52 -23.11 5.59 -13.79
C LEU A 52 -22.25 5.75 -12.53
N SER A 53 -21.25 6.65 -12.55
CA SER A 53 -20.26 6.75 -11.48
C SER A 53 -20.87 7.23 -10.15
N GLY A 54 -21.85 8.13 -10.18
CA GLY A 54 -22.61 8.59 -9.01
C GLY A 54 -23.75 7.67 -8.60
N HIS A 55 -24.24 6.82 -9.50
CA HIS A 55 -25.48 6.10 -9.27
C HIS A 55 -25.28 4.92 -8.29
N GLY A 56 -26.10 4.88 -7.23
CA GLY A 56 -26.00 3.90 -6.12
C GLY A 56 -25.85 2.43 -6.53
N ASN A 57 -26.74 1.94 -7.41
CA ASN A 57 -26.65 0.57 -7.92
C ASN A 57 -25.82 0.44 -9.19
N ALA A 58 -26.07 1.31 -10.17
CA ALA A 58 -25.50 1.19 -11.51
C ALA A 58 -23.96 1.34 -11.57
N CYS A 59 -23.34 2.01 -10.59
CA CYS A 59 -21.88 2.09 -10.47
C CYS A 59 -21.20 0.71 -10.37
N ARG A 60 -21.93 -0.33 -9.95
CA ARG A 60 -21.46 -1.74 -9.99
C ARG A 60 -21.05 -2.19 -11.39
N VAL A 61 -21.83 -1.82 -12.40
CA VAL A 61 -21.56 -2.15 -13.81
C VAL A 61 -20.25 -1.52 -14.27
N LEU A 62 -20.05 -0.24 -13.94
CA LEU A 62 -18.81 0.47 -14.25
C LEU A 62 -17.61 -0.16 -13.51
N ARG A 63 -17.75 -0.49 -12.23
CA ARG A 63 -16.70 -1.20 -11.47
C ARG A 63 -16.34 -2.55 -12.09
N ALA A 64 -17.33 -3.33 -12.53
CA ALA A 64 -17.07 -4.59 -13.22
C ALA A 64 -16.36 -4.38 -14.55
N ALA A 65 -16.75 -3.36 -15.32
CA ALA A 65 -16.06 -3.00 -16.56
C ALA A 65 -14.59 -2.67 -16.29
N VAL A 66 -14.29 -1.84 -15.29
CA VAL A 66 -12.91 -1.50 -14.91
C VAL A 66 -12.10 -2.73 -14.52
N ARG A 67 -12.68 -3.66 -13.75
CA ARG A 67 -11.99 -4.91 -13.35
C ARG A 67 -11.73 -5.85 -14.52
N ALA A 68 -12.62 -5.88 -15.50
CA ALA A 68 -12.55 -6.80 -16.63
C ALA A 68 -11.57 -6.32 -17.72
N VAL A 69 -11.28 -5.03 -17.78
CA VAL A 69 -10.33 -4.46 -18.74
C VAL A 69 -8.89 -4.90 -18.44
N LYS A 70 -8.19 -5.29 -19.51
CA LYS A 70 -6.76 -5.68 -19.47
C LYS A 70 -5.85 -4.79 -20.32
N ARG A 71 -6.41 -4.02 -21.25
CA ARG A 71 -5.62 -3.17 -22.18
C ARG A 71 -5.46 -1.76 -21.61
N ILE A 72 -4.29 -1.20 -21.83
CA ILE A 72 -3.95 0.18 -21.46
C ILE A 72 -4.96 1.16 -22.09
N ASP A 73 -5.21 1.04 -23.41
CA ASP A 73 -6.14 1.91 -24.15
C ASP A 73 -7.55 1.95 -23.55
N ASP A 74 -8.01 0.81 -23.03
CA ASP A 74 -9.37 0.70 -22.48
C ASP A 74 -9.46 1.38 -21.11
N ILE A 75 -8.42 1.29 -20.26
CA ILE A 75 -8.35 2.04 -19.01
C ILE A 75 -8.25 3.55 -19.29
N GLN A 76 -7.42 3.94 -20.26
CA GLN A 76 -7.33 5.35 -20.67
C GLN A 76 -8.67 5.88 -21.15
N ALA A 77 -9.39 5.12 -21.99
CA ALA A 77 -10.70 5.52 -22.47
C ALA A 77 -11.73 5.64 -21.33
N ILE A 78 -11.68 4.77 -20.31
CA ILE A 78 -12.50 4.89 -19.10
C ILE A 78 -12.16 6.18 -18.33
N LEU A 79 -10.87 6.45 -18.09
CA LEU A 79 -10.43 7.66 -17.39
C LEU A 79 -10.87 8.92 -18.15
N SER A 80 -10.66 8.97 -19.46
CA SER A 80 -11.11 10.09 -20.30
C SER A 80 -12.63 10.25 -20.35
N ALA A 81 -13.40 9.17 -20.22
CA ALA A 81 -14.85 9.26 -20.11
C ALA A 81 -15.28 9.84 -18.76
N LEU A 82 -14.56 9.53 -17.67
CA LEU A 82 -14.84 10.03 -16.32
C LEU A 82 -14.35 11.46 -16.07
N GLU A 83 -13.43 11.99 -16.88
CA GLU A 83 -13.07 13.42 -16.84
C GLU A 83 -14.22 14.31 -17.32
N LYS A 84 -15.12 13.77 -18.15
CA LYS A 84 -16.27 14.52 -18.68
C LYS A 84 -17.35 14.72 -17.60
N PRO A 85 -18.09 15.84 -17.66
CA PRO A 85 -19.11 16.17 -16.67
C PRO A 85 -20.24 15.13 -16.66
N GLY A 86 -20.69 14.80 -15.45
CA GLY A 86 -21.82 13.94 -15.14
C GLY A 86 -23.14 14.73 -15.07
N PRO A 87 -24.22 14.09 -14.56
CA PRO A 87 -25.54 14.71 -14.46
C PRO A 87 -25.58 15.96 -13.57
N SER A 88 -24.73 16.02 -12.55
CA SER A 88 -24.57 17.18 -11.65
C SER A 88 -23.74 18.31 -12.26
N GLY A 89 -23.08 18.08 -13.39
CA GLY A 89 -22.06 18.97 -13.95
C GLY A 89 -20.64 18.71 -13.44
N ASP A 90 -20.48 17.92 -12.37
CA ASP A 90 -19.18 17.53 -11.84
C ASP A 90 -18.53 16.41 -12.66
N ALA A 91 -17.19 16.32 -12.65
CA ALA A 91 -16.49 15.19 -13.24
C ALA A 91 -16.92 13.86 -12.60
N GLY A 92 -16.91 12.77 -13.36
CA GLY A 92 -17.43 11.47 -12.92
C GLY A 92 -16.80 10.92 -11.63
N LEU A 93 -15.51 11.18 -11.37
CA LEU A 93 -14.88 10.79 -10.09
C LEU A 93 -15.35 11.63 -8.91
N LEU A 94 -15.60 12.92 -9.13
CA LEU A 94 -16.13 13.80 -8.11
C LEU A 94 -17.57 13.43 -7.77
N GLU A 95 -18.37 13.12 -8.80
CA GLU A 95 -19.71 12.59 -8.62
C GLU A 95 -19.72 11.28 -7.82
N ALA A 96 -18.79 10.37 -8.12
CA ALA A 96 -18.62 9.13 -7.39
C ALA A 96 -18.21 9.37 -5.92
N LEU A 97 -17.36 10.35 -5.65
CA LEU A 97 -16.96 10.71 -4.29
C LEU A 97 -18.16 11.27 -3.49
N ASN A 98 -18.88 12.23 -4.08
CA ASN A 98 -20.03 12.89 -3.46
C ASN A 98 -21.19 11.92 -3.21
N SER A 99 -21.37 10.94 -4.09
CA SER A 99 -22.46 9.94 -4.02
C SER A 99 -22.09 8.67 -3.23
N GLY A 100 -20.97 8.67 -2.50
CA GLY A 100 -20.54 7.53 -1.68
C GLY A 100 -20.06 6.30 -2.47
N GLN A 101 -19.82 6.43 -3.78
CA GLN A 101 -19.36 5.35 -4.66
C GLN A 101 -17.84 5.15 -4.61
N HIS A 102 -17.28 5.16 -3.40
CA HIS A 102 -15.83 5.21 -3.15
C HIS A 102 -15.05 4.01 -3.70
N TYR A 103 -15.70 2.84 -3.76
CA TYR A 103 -15.11 1.64 -4.33
C TYR A 103 -14.75 1.78 -5.82
N LEU A 104 -15.38 2.71 -6.55
CA LEU A 104 -14.98 2.99 -7.93
C LEU A 104 -13.56 3.55 -7.99
N LEU A 105 -13.22 4.48 -7.08
CA LEU A 105 -11.90 5.10 -7.01
C LEU A 105 -10.84 4.04 -6.70
N THR A 106 -11.09 3.16 -5.73
CA THR A 106 -10.17 2.07 -5.37
C THR A 106 -9.98 1.09 -6.54
N VAL A 107 -11.06 0.71 -7.22
CA VAL A 107 -11.00 -0.23 -8.36
C VAL A 107 -10.24 0.38 -9.54
N LEU A 108 -10.40 1.68 -9.80
CA LEU A 108 -9.61 2.41 -10.79
C LEU A 108 -8.14 2.51 -10.39
N ALA A 109 -7.83 2.77 -9.11
CA ALA A 109 -6.45 2.77 -8.62
C ALA A 109 -5.77 1.41 -8.87
N THR A 110 -6.45 0.31 -8.52
CA THR A 110 -5.96 -1.04 -8.77
C THR A 110 -5.79 -1.34 -10.26
N ALA A 111 -6.75 -0.93 -11.10
CA ALA A 111 -6.65 -1.13 -12.54
C ALA A 111 -5.47 -0.35 -13.14
N SER A 112 -5.28 0.91 -12.73
CA SER A 112 -4.16 1.77 -13.12
C SER A 112 -2.81 1.22 -12.65
N ARG A 113 -2.73 0.72 -11.41
CA ARG A 113 -1.51 0.08 -10.88
C ARG A 113 -1.11 -1.17 -11.67
N LYS A 114 -2.10 -1.99 -12.05
CA LYS A 114 -1.87 -3.19 -12.88
C LYS A 114 -1.42 -2.87 -14.30
N GLN A 115 -1.63 -1.64 -14.78
CA GLN A 115 -1.09 -1.22 -16.06
C GLN A 115 0.39 -0.86 -15.92
N ASN A 116 1.21 -1.38 -16.83
CA ASN A 116 2.62 -1.06 -16.93
C ASN A 116 2.83 0.28 -17.67
N SER A 117 2.16 1.34 -17.23
CA SER A 117 2.15 2.64 -17.90
C SER A 117 2.19 3.78 -16.90
N GLU A 118 3.27 4.58 -16.97
CA GLU A 118 3.40 5.82 -16.19
C GLU A 118 2.27 6.80 -16.53
N ALA A 119 1.92 6.93 -17.81
CA ALA A 119 0.87 7.85 -18.26
C ALA A 119 -0.49 7.55 -17.61
N VAL A 120 -0.90 6.27 -17.53
CA VAL A 120 -2.16 5.88 -16.88
C VAL A 120 -2.14 6.20 -15.39
N GLN A 121 -1.05 5.83 -14.70
CA GLN A 121 -0.91 6.07 -13.26
C GLN A 121 -0.89 7.57 -12.94
N PHE A 122 -0.19 8.38 -13.75
CA PHE A 122 -0.16 9.83 -13.64
C PHE A 122 -1.53 10.46 -13.89
N THR A 123 -2.23 10.09 -14.97
CA THR A 123 -3.57 10.61 -15.26
C THR A 123 -4.52 10.30 -14.11
N PHE A 124 -4.51 9.07 -13.59
CA PHE A 124 -5.34 8.71 -12.44
C PHE A 124 -4.98 9.51 -11.19
N GLU A 125 -3.69 9.64 -10.84
CA GLU A 125 -3.26 10.45 -9.70
C GLU A 125 -3.72 11.90 -9.85
N LYS A 126 -3.54 12.50 -11.04
CA LYS A 126 -4.02 13.86 -11.33
C LYS A 126 -5.52 13.99 -11.08
N MET A 127 -6.34 13.10 -11.63
CA MET A 127 -7.80 13.16 -11.47
C MET A 127 -8.22 13.02 -10.01
N ILE A 128 -7.58 12.12 -9.25
CA ILE A 128 -7.83 11.97 -7.81
C ILE A 128 -7.47 13.25 -7.05
N LEU A 129 -6.29 13.81 -7.30
CA LEU A 129 -5.85 15.04 -6.66
C LEU A 129 -6.82 16.20 -6.91
N GLU A 130 -7.30 16.36 -8.15
CA GLU A 130 -8.31 17.36 -8.50
C GLU A 130 -9.65 17.09 -7.80
N THR A 131 -10.09 15.83 -7.76
CA THR A 131 -11.32 15.40 -7.07
C THR A 131 -11.31 15.79 -5.59
N PHE A 132 -10.17 15.64 -4.90
CA PHE A 132 -10.02 16.00 -3.49
C PHE A 132 -9.75 17.48 -3.21
N GLY A 133 -9.62 18.33 -4.25
CA GLY A 133 -9.35 19.77 -4.10
C GLY A 133 -7.86 20.13 -3.97
N TYR A 134 -6.97 19.28 -4.49
CA TYR A 134 -5.52 19.46 -4.46
C TYR A 134 -4.94 19.57 -5.88
N PRO A 135 -5.17 20.66 -6.62
CA PRO A 135 -4.65 20.79 -7.99
C PRO A 135 -3.11 20.66 -8.02
N LEU A 136 -2.57 20.17 -9.14
CA LEU A 136 -1.12 19.96 -9.31
C LEU A 136 -0.27 21.23 -9.10
N LYS A 137 -0.86 22.41 -9.31
CA LYS A 137 -0.21 23.71 -9.14
C LYS A 137 -0.03 24.13 -7.67
N ALA A 138 -0.70 23.46 -6.72
CA ALA A 138 -0.62 23.82 -5.31
C ALA A 138 0.75 23.42 -4.72
N LYS A 139 1.54 24.43 -4.31
CA LYS A 139 2.90 24.25 -3.77
C LYS A 139 2.95 23.82 -2.30
N LYS A 140 1.90 24.10 -1.53
CA LYS A 140 1.90 23.77 -0.09
C LYS A 140 1.76 22.26 0.09
N THR A 141 2.78 21.67 0.71
CA THR A 141 2.75 20.27 1.12
C THR A 141 2.42 20.22 2.61
N ASP A 142 1.20 19.82 2.94
CA ASP A 142 0.75 19.56 4.30
C ASP A 142 0.23 18.12 4.42
N ASP A 143 -0.23 17.74 5.60
CA ASP A 143 -0.81 16.43 5.89
C ASP A 143 -2.31 16.31 5.53
N GLN A 144 -2.90 17.37 4.98
CA GLN A 144 -4.34 17.41 4.73
C GLN A 144 -4.73 16.55 3.53
N LEU A 145 -3.86 16.42 2.52
CA LEU A 145 -4.13 15.56 1.36
C LEU A 145 -4.30 14.10 1.78
N ILE A 146 -3.34 13.54 2.55
CA ILE A 146 -3.45 12.14 2.99
C ILE A 146 -4.67 11.96 3.91
N LYS A 147 -4.94 12.92 4.81
CA LYS A 147 -6.12 12.90 5.69
C LYS A 147 -7.42 12.93 4.90
N SER A 148 -7.50 13.75 3.86
CA SER A 148 -8.66 13.87 2.95
C SER A 148 -8.93 12.56 2.21
N ILE A 149 -7.88 11.92 1.67
CA ILE A 149 -8.00 10.65 0.95
C ILE A 149 -8.45 9.52 1.88
N VAL A 150 -7.80 9.35 3.05
CA VAL A 150 -8.16 8.25 3.95
C VAL A 150 -9.55 8.45 4.56
N ARG A 151 -10.03 9.69 4.70
CA ARG A 151 -11.39 10.00 5.17
C ARG A 151 -12.43 10.04 4.06
N LEU A 152 -11.99 10.07 2.79
CA LEU A 152 -12.84 10.28 1.62
C LEU A 152 -13.65 11.58 1.70
N LYS A 153 -13.06 12.63 2.29
CA LYS A 153 -13.64 13.98 2.37
C LYS A 153 -12.81 14.95 1.54
N ARG A 154 -13.47 15.86 0.81
CA ARG A 154 -12.77 16.91 0.06
C ARG A 154 -12.23 17.97 1.02
N ARG A 155 -11.19 18.68 0.54
CA ARG A 155 -10.63 19.82 1.26
C ARG A 155 -11.69 20.89 1.58
N ASP A 156 -12.56 21.20 0.63
CA ASP A 156 -13.52 22.31 0.75
C ASP A 156 -14.74 21.96 1.62
N THR A 157 -15.03 20.66 1.75
CA THR A 157 -16.10 20.15 2.63
C THR A 157 -15.61 19.89 4.05
N ALA A 158 -14.32 20.09 4.33
CA ALA A 158 -13.73 19.94 5.66
C ALA A 158 -14.04 21.17 6.54
N SER A 159 -15.33 21.46 6.73
CA SER A 159 -15.77 22.28 7.86
C SER A 159 -15.65 21.45 9.16
N PRO A 160 -15.50 22.09 10.34
CA PRO A 160 -15.50 21.39 11.61
C PRO A 160 -16.91 20.86 11.90
N GLU A 161 -17.23 19.67 11.38
CA GLU A 161 -18.53 19.04 11.61
C GLU A 161 -18.65 18.56 13.06
N VAL A 162 -19.74 19.03 13.68
CA VAL A 162 -20.25 18.74 15.02
C VAL A 162 -20.64 17.26 15.15
N GLU A 163 -20.45 16.77 16.36
CA GLU A 163 -20.59 15.40 16.85
C GLU A 163 -21.92 14.72 16.49
N GLY A 164 -21.82 13.45 16.08
CA GLY A 164 -22.90 12.47 16.10
C GLY A 164 -22.42 11.25 16.86
N GLU A 165 -23.19 10.87 17.88
CA GLU A 165 -22.93 9.85 18.89
C GLU A 165 -22.53 8.47 18.30
N GLU A 166 -21.45 7.87 18.83
CA GLU A 166 -21.52 6.59 19.56
C GLU A 166 -20.15 6.16 20.14
N VAL A 167 -20.17 6.00 21.47
CA VAL A 167 -19.36 5.14 22.35
C VAL A 167 -17.82 5.21 22.29
N GLY A 168 -17.28 5.95 23.26
CA GLY A 168 -16.31 5.37 24.19
C GLY A 168 -14.84 5.28 23.74
N THR A 169 -14.26 6.37 23.22
CA THR A 169 -12.83 6.65 23.34
C THR A 169 -12.66 8.17 23.31
N THR A 170 -11.81 8.72 24.18
CA THR A 170 -11.48 10.15 24.29
C THR A 170 -11.55 10.88 22.93
N SER A 171 -12.49 11.81 22.78
CA SER A 171 -12.90 12.43 21.50
C SER A 171 -11.74 12.99 20.67
N ALA A 172 -10.64 13.38 21.32
CA ALA A 172 -9.43 13.87 20.67
C ALA A 172 -8.64 12.80 19.89
N ASP A 173 -8.65 11.53 20.31
CA ASP A 173 -7.90 10.46 19.63
C ASP A 173 -8.72 9.79 18.51
N ALA A 174 -10.05 9.78 18.65
CA ALA A 174 -10.95 9.35 17.58
C ALA A 174 -10.84 10.24 16.34
N HIS A 175 -10.74 11.56 16.51
CA HIS A 175 -10.58 12.47 15.38
C HIS A 175 -9.24 12.27 14.64
N LYS A 176 -8.14 11.97 15.34
CA LYS A 176 -6.82 11.74 14.73
C LYS A 176 -6.77 10.48 13.86
N THR A 177 -7.59 9.49 14.20
CA THR A 177 -7.63 8.17 13.53
C THR A 177 -8.86 7.96 12.65
N SER A 178 -9.76 8.93 12.57
CA SER A 178 -10.90 8.93 11.65
C SER A 178 -10.45 8.65 10.21
N CYS A 179 -10.93 7.52 9.67
CA CYS A 179 -10.64 7.05 8.33
C CYS A 179 -11.76 6.13 7.81
N ASN A 180 -11.76 5.88 6.51
CA ASN A 180 -12.66 4.99 5.81
C ASN A 180 -11.83 3.88 5.12
N LEU A 181 -12.34 2.64 5.12
CA LEU A 181 -11.66 1.51 4.51
C LEU A 181 -11.36 1.73 3.02
N ALA A 182 -12.31 2.24 2.25
CA ALA A 182 -12.09 2.50 0.83
C ALA A 182 -11.02 3.58 0.61
N GLY A 183 -10.90 4.54 1.55
CA GLY A 183 -9.89 5.61 1.54
C GLY A 183 -8.49 5.09 1.86
N CYS A 184 -8.37 4.22 2.86
CA CYS A 184 -7.11 3.54 3.18
C CYS A 184 -6.64 2.68 2.00
N LEU A 185 -7.52 1.85 1.43
CA LEU A 185 -7.21 1.01 0.27
C LEU A 185 -6.83 1.86 -0.95
N LEU A 186 -7.52 2.98 -1.19
CA LEU A 186 -7.15 3.91 -2.26
C LEU A 186 -5.74 4.47 -2.06
N ALA A 187 -5.40 4.92 -0.84
CA ALA A 187 -4.08 5.42 -0.52
C ALA A 187 -3.00 4.33 -0.69
N GLU A 188 -3.25 3.11 -0.23
CA GLU A 188 -2.35 1.95 -0.39
C GLU A 188 -2.08 1.66 -1.88
N GLU A 189 -3.12 1.60 -2.70
CA GLU A 189 -2.99 1.33 -4.14
C GLU A 189 -2.20 2.44 -4.86
N MET A 190 -2.43 3.71 -4.51
CA MET A 190 -1.67 4.82 -5.08
C MET A 190 -0.19 4.82 -4.65
N LEU A 191 0.07 4.56 -3.36
CA LEU A 191 1.44 4.50 -2.84
C LEU A 191 2.26 3.36 -3.44
N THR A 192 1.60 2.31 -3.94
CA THR A 192 2.21 1.12 -4.54
C THR A 192 2.29 1.17 -6.07
N PHE A 193 2.02 2.33 -6.69
CA PHE A 193 2.32 2.56 -8.11
C PHE A 193 3.79 2.30 -8.41
N THR A 194 4.10 1.60 -9.49
CA THR A 194 5.47 1.15 -9.83
C THR A 194 6.10 1.95 -10.97
N TYR A 195 5.28 2.60 -11.81
CA TYR A 195 5.75 3.32 -12.99
C TYR A 195 5.67 4.83 -12.80
N HIS A 196 4.72 5.31 -11.99
CA HIS A 196 4.62 6.69 -11.58
C HIS A 196 4.93 6.85 -10.09
N ARG A 197 5.65 7.92 -9.71
CA ARG A 197 6.01 8.19 -8.32
C ARG A 197 4.93 9.03 -7.63
N PRO A 198 4.23 8.51 -6.60
CA PRO A 198 3.15 9.20 -5.89
C PRO A 198 3.70 10.25 -4.92
N THR A 199 4.42 11.23 -5.46
CA THR A 199 5.32 12.10 -4.70
C THR A 199 4.54 13.01 -3.76
N ARG A 200 3.38 13.52 -4.19
CA ARG A 200 2.55 14.42 -3.38
C ARG A 200 1.89 13.69 -2.23
N LEU A 201 1.34 12.51 -2.50
CA LEU A 201 0.71 11.68 -1.48
C LEU A 201 1.72 11.23 -0.42
N ALA A 202 2.88 10.74 -0.85
CA ALA A 202 3.97 10.35 0.05
C ALA A 202 4.51 11.55 0.85
N ALA A 203 4.62 12.72 0.24
CA ALA A 203 5.05 13.93 0.94
C ALA A 203 4.03 14.39 1.98
N SER A 204 2.73 14.27 1.69
CA SER A 204 1.66 14.57 2.63
C SER A 204 1.67 13.62 3.83
N LEU A 205 1.82 12.31 3.58
CA LEU A 205 1.99 11.30 4.63
C LEU A 205 3.20 11.61 5.53
N ALA A 206 4.34 11.96 4.93
CA ALA A 206 5.54 12.32 5.67
C ALA A 206 5.43 13.66 6.42
N CYS A 207 4.39 14.46 6.18
CA CYS A 207 4.11 15.70 6.92
C CYS A 207 3.26 15.48 8.19
N LEU A 208 2.76 14.27 8.45
CA LEU A 208 2.03 13.97 9.69
C LEU A 208 2.87 14.32 10.92
N ALA A 209 2.23 14.96 11.90
CA ALA A 209 2.84 15.25 13.19
C ALA A 209 3.15 13.96 13.97
N GLY A 210 4.14 13.99 14.86
CA GLY A 210 4.56 12.82 15.66
C GLY A 210 3.40 12.07 16.34
N PRO A 211 2.50 12.75 17.07
CA PRO A 211 1.35 12.10 17.71
C PRO A 211 0.40 11.44 16.70
N ASP A 212 0.14 12.09 15.57
CA ASP A 212 -0.75 11.55 14.52
C ASP A 212 -0.11 10.34 13.84
N MET A 213 1.18 10.42 13.51
CA MET A 213 1.95 9.33 12.93
C MET A 213 1.97 8.11 13.86
N PHE A 214 2.15 8.32 15.16
CA PHE A 214 2.07 7.26 16.16
C PHE A 214 0.68 6.63 16.25
N ALA A 215 -0.37 7.45 16.25
CA ALA A 215 -1.75 6.97 16.25
C ALA A 215 -2.07 6.14 14.99
N TRP A 216 -1.61 6.60 13.81
CA TRP A 216 -1.78 5.91 12.54
C TRP A 216 -1.06 4.56 12.53
N ALA A 217 0.15 4.49 13.06
CA ALA A 217 0.94 3.25 13.13
C ALA A 217 0.30 2.17 14.02
N ARG A 218 -0.53 2.55 14.99
CA ARG A 218 -1.27 1.64 15.87
C ARG A 218 -2.69 1.33 15.41
N HIS A 219 -3.20 2.07 14.42
CA HIS A 219 -4.57 1.90 13.94
C HIS A 219 -4.68 0.70 13.01
N GLN A 220 -5.73 -0.13 13.19
CA GLN A 220 -5.95 -1.39 12.46
C GLN A 220 -6.02 -1.26 10.93
N MET A 221 -6.24 -0.06 10.40
CA MET A 221 -6.28 0.20 8.95
C MET A 221 -5.16 1.15 8.47
N LEU A 222 -4.85 2.19 9.24
CA LEU A 222 -3.92 3.24 8.78
C LEU A 222 -2.47 2.76 8.80
N HIS A 223 -2.15 1.76 9.63
CA HIS A 223 -0.82 1.14 9.63
C HIS A 223 -0.48 0.55 8.25
N ARG A 224 -1.49 0.04 7.50
CA ARG A 224 -1.29 -0.49 6.14
C ARG A 224 -0.88 0.58 5.14
N VAL A 225 -1.40 1.79 5.27
CA VAL A 225 -0.99 2.95 4.46
C VAL A 225 0.49 3.27 4.71
N LEU A 226 0.93 3.22 5.97
CA LEU A 226 2.35 3.41 6.33
C LEU A 226 3.23 2.28 5.78
N GLU A 227 2.81 1.02 5.91
CA GLU A 227 3.52 -0.13 5.34
C GLU A 227 3.65 0.01 3.81
N ALA A 228 2.57 0.36 3.12
CA ALA A 228 2.57 0.59 1.67
C ALA A 228 3.57 1.67 1.27
N ALA A 229 3.63 2.80 2.01
CA ALA A 229 4.58 3.86 1.72
C ALA A 229 6.05 3.43 1.96
N LEU A 230 6.32 2.75 3.07
CA LEU A 230 7.67 2.32 3.44
C LEU A 230 8.21 1.26 2.48
N LEU A 231 7.38 0.29 2.11
CA LEU A 231 7.79 -0.84 1.27
C LEU A 231 7.76 -0.53 -0.22
N SER A 232 7.03 0.50 -0.66
CA SER A 232 6.94 0.85 -2.07
C SER A 232 8.29 1.34 -2.64
N PRO A 233 8.75 0.80 -3.78
CA PRO A 233 9.97 1.28 -4.43
C PRO A 233 9.80 2.68 -5.06
N SER A 234 8.57 3.12 -5.31
CA SER A 234 8.30 4.40 -5.97
C SER A 234 8.19 5.57 -5.00
N VAL A 235 8.08 5.29 -3.70
CA VAL A 235 8.12 6.34 -2.67
C VAL A 235 9.58 6.78 -2.48
N PRO A 236 9.88 8.09 -2.63
CA PRO A 236 11.25 8.58 -2.51
C PRO A 236 11.87 8.29 -1.14
N ALA A 237 13.18 8.02 -1.15
CA ALA A 237 13.97 7.70 0.01
C ALA A 237 13.81 8.72 1.14
N GLU A 238 13.85 10.01 0.79
CA GLU A 238 13.78 11.14 1.71
C GLU A 238 12.45 11.15 2.49
N ARG A 239 11.36 10.67 1.86
CA ARG A 239 10.05 10.56 2.52
C ARG A 239 10.03 9.43 3.54
N LYS A 240 10.64 8.29 3.20
CA LYS A 240 10.76 7.15 4.12
C LYS A 240 11.63 7.49 5.33
N VAL A 241 12.75 8.18 5.12
CA VAL A 241 13.60 8.71 6.22
C VAL A 241 12.78 9.61 7.13
N ARG A 242 11.99 10.54 6.58
CA ARG A 242 11.16 11.44 7.38
C ARG A 242 10.11 10.70 8.21
N ILE A 243 9.46 9.68 7.64
CA ILE A 243 8.52 8.81 8.37
C ILE A 243 9.26 8.11 9.51
N PHE A 244 10.43 7.53 9.24
CA PHE A 244 11.25 6.88 10.28
C PHE A 244 11.64 7.84 11.40
N SER A 245 12.19 9.02 11.08
CA SER A 245 12.59 10.01 12.08
C SER A 245 11.45 10.43 12.99
N THR A 246 10.22 10.47 12.46
CA THR A 246 9.01 10.80 13.22
C THR A 246 8.59 9.65 14.14
N LEU A 247 8.73 8.40 13.70
CA LEU A 247 8.37 7.20 14.47
C LEU A 247 9.44 6.77 15.48
N LYS A 248 10.70 7.14 15.26
CA LYS A 248 11.87 6.70 16.05
C LYS A 248 11.66 6.81 17.57
N PRO A 249 11.16 7.94 18.12
CA PRO A 249 10.96 8.07 19.57
C PRO A 249 9.94 7.08 20.16
N GLN A 250 9.07 6.51 19.31
CA GLN A 250 7.96 5.64 19.71
C GLN A 250 8.16 4.18 19.30
N LEU A 251 9.35 3.78 18.81
CA LEU A 251 9.60 2.42 18.33
C LEU A 251 9.35 1.34 19.39
N GLY A 252 9.68 1.61 20.66
CA GLY A 252 9.46 0.67 21.76
C GLY A 252 7.98 0.28 21.94
N PRO A 253 7.09 1.24 22.21
CA PRO A 253 5.65 0.98 22.26
C PRO A 253 5.10 0.37 20.98
N LEU A 254 5.52 0.84 19.80
CA LEU A 254 5.06 0.31 18.52
C LEU A 254 5.45 -1.16 18.33
N ALA A 255 6.67 -1.54 18.68
CA ALA A 255 7.15 -2.91 18.55
C ALA A 255 6.33 -3.92 19.37
N MET A 256 5.69 -3.46 20.45
CA MET A 256 4.84 -4.28 21.32
C MET A 256 3.35 -4.23 20.96
N ASP A 257 2.95 -3.42 19.98
CA ASP A 257 1.57 -3.22 19.54
C ASP A 257 1.22 -4.17 18.37
N ALA A 258 -0.06 -4.55 18.26
CA ALA A 258 -0.54 -5.49 17.25
C ALA A 258 -0.33 -4.97 15.81
N SER A 259 -0.64 -3.69 15.57
CA SER A 259 -0.45 -3.03 14.28
C SER A 259 0.93 -2.37 14.19
N GLY A 260 1.36 -1.75 15.29
CA GLY A 260 2.66 -1.07 15.35
C GLY A 260 3.85 -1.99 15.04
N SER A 261 3.80 -3.26 15.47
CA SER A 261 4.88 -4.22 15.22
C SER A 261 5.10 -4.48 13.72
N ARG A 262 4.02 -4.44 12.92
CA ARG A 262 4.09 -4.52 11.45
C ARG A 262 4.72 -3.29 10.82
N VAL A 263 4.44 -2.10 11.36
CA VAL A 263 5.09 -0.87 10.91
C VAL A 263 6.59 -0.89 11.23
N VAL A 264 6.98 -1.35 12.42
CA VAL A 264 8.40 -1.52 12.79
C VAL A 264 9.11 -2.50 11.85
N GLU A 265 8.46 -3.63 11.54
CA GLU A 265 8.94 -4.60 10.56
C GLU A 265 9.08 -3.98 9.15
N ALA A 266 8.11 -3.17 8.71
CA ALA A 266 8.17 -2.48 7.42
C ALA A 266 9.29 -1.45 7.37
N VAL A 267 9.50 -0.65 8.43
CA VAL A 267 10.64 0.26 8.56
C VAL A 267 11.95 -0.52 8.45
N TRP A 268 12.08 -1.62 9.20
CA TRP A 268 13.28 -2.47 9.19
C TRP A 268 13.60 -3.03 7.80
N ARG A 269 12.59 -3.51 7.06
CA ARG A 269 12.78 -4.00 5.68
C ARG A 269 13.13 -2.88 4.72
N ALA A 270 12.53 -1.72 4.90
CA ALA A 270 12.68 -0.62 3.98
C ALA A 270 14.07 0.03 4.08
N THR A 271 14.83 -0.13 5.18
CA THR A 271 16.17 0.45 5.34
C THR A 271 17.12 0.09 4.19
N ASP A 272 16.97 -1.09 3.61
CA ASP A 272 17.81 -1.58 2.51
C ASP A 272 17.58 -0.79 1.20
N SER A 273 16.46 -0.06 1.10
CA SER A 273 16.02 0.63 -0.11
C SER A 273 16.31 2.13 -0.14
N PHE A 274 16.66 2.78 0.98
CA PHE A 274 16.67 4.24 1.03
C PHE A 274 17.76 4.93 1.84
N LEU A 275 18.69 4.20 2.47
CA LEU A 275 19.82 4.83 3.15
C LEU A 275 21.14 4.21 2.72
N PRO A 276 22.01 4.96 2.01
CA PRO A 276 23.36 4.49 1.75
C PRO A 276 24.11 4.36 3.08
N GLU A 277 24.84 3.25 3.24
CA GLU A 277 25.77 2.96 4.35
C GLU A 277 26.96 3.97 4.43
N THR A 278 26.92 5.05 3.65
CA THR A 278 27.98 6.06 3.52
C THR A 278 28.09 6.96 4.75
N THR A 279 27.09 6.97 5.63
CA THR A 279 27.23 7.49 6.99
C THR A 279 27.48 6.28 7.88
N GLY A 280 28.57 6.28 8.67
CA GLY A 280 29.07 5.11 9.43
C GLY A 280 28.13 4.49 10.48
N ARG A 281 26.83 4.81 10.44
CA ARG A 281 25.76 4.24 11.24
C ARG A 281 24.56 3.92 10.34
N SER A 282 24.28 2.63 10.14
CA SER A 282 23.09 2.18 9.41
C SER A 282 21.82 2.46 10.23
N THR A 283 20.70 2.77 9.57
CA THR A 283 19.40 2.89 10.26
C THR A 283 18.97 1.61 10.96
N LYS A 284 19.40 0.43 10.49
CA LYS A 284 19.21 -0.82 11.24
C LYS A 284 19.87 -0.76 12.61
N GLU A 285 21.04 -0.11 12.74
CA GLU A 285 21.68 0.11 14.04
C GLU A 285 20.91 1.09 14.90
N GLU A 286 20.35 2.15 14.32
CA GLU A 286 19.53 3.10 15.08
C GLU A 286 18.27 2.45 15.64
N ILE A 287 17.62 1.57 14.87
CA ILE A 287 16.48 0.78 15.33
C ILE A 287 16.90 -0.14 16.46
N ALA A 288 18.00 -0.89 16.28
CA ALA A 288 18.49 -1.82 17.29
C ALA A 288 18.92 -1.12 18.58
N GLU A 289 19.58 0.04 18.49
CA GLU A 289 19.95 0.85 19.63
C GLU A 289 18.73 1.37 20.40
N THR A 290 17.71 1.84 19.68
CA THR A 290 16.48 2.34 20.30
C THR A 290 15.72 1.23 21.05
N LEU A 291 15.77 0.00 20.53
CA LEU A 291 15.07 -1.15 21.10
C LEU A 291 15.87 -1.93 22.15
N ALA A 292 17.20 -1.81 22.17
CA ALA A 292 18.09 -2.55 23.06
C ALA A 292 17.75 -2.41 24.57
N PRO A 293 17.40 -1.22 25.10
CA PRO A 293 16.97 -1.08 26.50
C PRO A 293 15.68 -1.86 26.83
N LEU A 294 14.88 -2.18 25.81
CA LEU A 294 13.59 -2.84 25.94
C LEU A 294 13.64 -4.34 25.57
N ALA A 295 14.81 -4.90 25.27
CA ALA A 295 14.96 -6.26 24.71
C ALA A 295 14.21 -7.35 25.51
N GLU A 296 14.30 -7.34 26.83
CA GLU A 296 13.60 -8.31 27.71
C GLU A 296 12.07 -8.12 27.69
N ARG A 297 11.61 -6.87 27.66
CA ARG A 297 10.18 -6.53 27.52
C ARG A 297 9.65 -6.92 26.15
N LEU A 298 10.46 -6.76 25.10
CA LEU A 298 10.11 -7.20 23.75
C LEU A 298 9.98 -8.72 23.71
N ALA A 299 10.96 -9.46 24.23
CA ALA A 299 10.95 -10.92 24.23
C ALA A 299 9.75 -11.53 24.99
N SER A 300 9.28 -10.86 26.05
CA SER A 300 8.11 -11.29 26.83
C SER A 300 6.77 -10.81 26.26
N SER A 301 6.76 -9.82 25.36
CA SER A 301 5.55 -9.30 24.74
C SER A 301 5.05 -10.20 23.59
N LYS A 302 3.72 -10.35 23.49
CA LYS A 302 3.03 -11.15 22.46
C LYS A 302 3.48 -10.77 21.03
N PHE A 303 3.60 -9.48 20.76
CA PHE A 303 4.01 -8.93 19.47
C PHE A 303 5.50 -8.56 19.45
N GLY A 304 6.03 -8.06 20.58
CA GLY A 304 7.43 -7.67 20.70
C GLY A 304 8.42 -8.78 20.39
N ARG A 305 8.09 -10.04 20.68
CA ARG A 305 8.96 -11.19 20.41
C ARG A 305 9.29 -11.35 18.93
N PHE A 306 8.36 -10.99 18.03
CA PHE A 306 8.59 -11.04 16.59
C PHE A 306 9.58 -9.96 16.15
N VAL A 307 9.43 -8.75 16.69
CA VAL A 307 10.36 -7.65 16.46
C VAL A 307 11.73 -7.97 17.06
N GLU A 308 11.79 -8.58 18.24
CA GLU A 308 13.05 -9.00 18.85
C GLU A 308 13.75 -10.08 18.02
N HIS A 309 13.02 -11.06 17.47
CA HIS A 309 13.61 -12.04 16.56
C HIS A 309 14.15 -11.39 15.28
N LEU A 310 13.43 -10.40 14.74
CA LEU A 310 13.81 -9.66 13.54
C LEU A 310 15.05 -8.79 13.77
N VAL A 311 15.04 -7.95 14.81
CA VAL A 311 16.05 -6.94 15.09
C VAL A 311 17.22 -7.53 15.88
N ALA A 312 16.98 -8.53 16.74
CA ALA A 312 17.94 -9.09 17.69
C ALA A 312 18.55 -8.01 18.60
N SER A 313 17.71 -7.18 19.23
CA SER A 313 18.16 -6.03 20.03
C SER A 313 18.91 -6.44 21.30
N SER A 314 18.60 -7.63 21.85
CA SER A 314 19.38 -8.26 22.93
C SER A 314 20.83 -8.57 22.53
N THR A 315 21.04 -9.04 21.29
CA THR A 315 22.38 -9.30 20.75
C THR A 315 23.10 -7.99 20.49
N TYR A 316 22.39 -6.96 20.00
CA TYR A 316 22.97 -5.63 19.84
C TYR A 316 23.43 -5.04 21.17
N ARG A 317 22.65 -5.23 22.25
CA ARG A 317 22.97 -4.77 23.61
C ARG A 317 24.25 -5.43 24.16
N THR A 318 24.42 -6.74 23.94
CA THR A 318 25.54 -7.51 24.52
C THR A 318 26.78 -7.51 23.66
N ASN A 319 26.63 -7.57 22.33
CA ASN A 319 27.75 -7.63 21.39
C ASN A 319 27.37 -6.97 20.05
N ARG A 320 27.62 -5.66 19.95
CA ARG A 320 27.36 -4.84 18.76
C ARG A 320 28.10 -5.35 17.52
N GLU A 321 29.32 -5.85 17.65
CA GLU A 321 30.12 -6.33 16.51
C GLU A 321 29.53 -7.61 15.90
N ARG A 322 29.21 -8.60 16.75
CA ARG A 322 28.54 -9.83 16.32
C ARG A 322 27.19 -9.52 15.66
N TRP A 323 26.46 -8.56 16.20
CA TRP A 323 25.21 -8.11 15.60
C TRP A 323 25.43 -7.50 14.21
N ARG A 324 26.42 -6.62 14.04
CA ARG A 324 26.78 -6.01 12.75
C ARG A 324 27.12 -7.06 11.70
N GLN A 325 27.96 -8.03 12.07
CA GLN A 325 28.31 -9.15 11.19
C GLN A 325 27.07 -9.93 10.73
N ALA A 326 26.13 -10.19 11.65
CA ALA A 326 24.93 -10.97 11.36
C ALA A 326 23.85 -10.20 10.57
N LYS A 327 23.67 -8.91 10.81
CA LYS A 327 22.54 -8.12 10.29
C LYS A 327 22.89 -7.16 9.16
N LEU A 328 24.14 -6.74 9.06
CA LEU A 328 24.64 -5.86 7.99
C LEU A 328 25.53 -6.63 6.99
N GLY A 329 25.85 -7.90 7.24
CA GLY A 329 26.69 -8.68 6.33
C GLY A 329 28.14 -8.19 6.25
N VAL A 330 28.60 -7.40 7.24
CA VAL A 330 30.01 -6.99 7.37
C VAL A 330 30.83 -8.20 7.83
N ALA A 331 30.96 -9.21 6.97
CA ALA A 331 31.90 -10.29 7.15
C ALA A 331 33.28 -9.81 6.69
N SER A 332 34.26 -9.90 7.59
CA SER A 332 35.70 -9.81 7.33
C SER A 332 36.08 -10.17 5.88
N ALA A 333 36.40 -9.15 5.08
CA ALA A 333 37.15 -9.29 3.83
C ALA A 333 38.63 -9.69 4.07
N ASN A 334 38.94 -10.40 5.17
CA ASN A 334 40.30 -10.72 5.58
C ASN A 334 40.44 -12.13 6.14
N LYS A 335 39.97 -13.14 5.38
CA LYS A 335 40.43 -14.54 5.47
C LYS A 335 40.54 -15.14 4.06
N LYS A 336 41.32 -14.50 3.19
CA LYS A 336 41.96 -15.16 2.04
C LYS A 336 43.45 -14.84 2.12
N GLY A 337 44.19 -15.72 2.78
CA GLY A 337 45.65 -15.63 2.86
C GLY A 337 46.22 -16.49 3.98
N GLN A 338 46.90 -17.56 3.58
CA GLN A 338 47.84 -18.37 4.38
C GLN A 338 47.25 -19.50 5.25
N SER A 339 47.12 -20.67 4.66
CA SER A 339 48.14 -21.73 4.83
C SER A 339 47.72 -22.99 4.07
N ALA A 340 48.37 -23.19 2.92
CA ALA A 340 48.48 -24.50 2.28
C ALA A 340 49.90 -24.99 2.60
N PHE A 341 50.04 -26.09 3.36
CA PHE A 341 51.09 -27.09 3.18
C PHE A 341 50.83 -28.30 4.08
N GLY A 342 50.57 -29.46 3.48
CA GLY A 342 50.38 -30.74 4.16
C GLY A 342 49.77 -31.80 3.25
N LYS A 343 50.61 -32.45 2.44
CA LYS A 343 50.25 -33.47 1.43
C LYS A 343 49.76 -34.79 2.07
N ARG A 344 48.62 -35.32 1.56
CA ARG A 344 48.22 -36.70 1.11
C ARG A 344 48.71 -37.95 1.90
N PRO A 345 47.99 -39.12 1.88
CA PRO A 345 47.40 -39.76 0.68
C PRO A 345 46.04 -40.51 0.88
N PRO A 346 45.47 -41.14 -0.18
CA PRO A 346 44.08 -41.61 -0.23
C PRO A 346 43.93 -43.11 0.14
N SER A 347 42.81 -43.51 0.75
CA SER A 347 42.45 -44.92 0.95
C SER A 347 41.26 -45.34 0.06
N LYS A 348 41.44 -46.50 -0.57
CA LYS A 348 40.53 -47.23 -1.46
C LYS A 348 39.36 -47.87 -0.68
N PRO A 349 38.25 -48.24 -1.36
CA PRO A 349 37.07 -48.83 -0.72
C PRO A 349 37.29 -50.32 -0.40
N LEU A 350 36.93 -50.76 0.81
CA LEU A 350 37.10 -52.14 1.26
C LEU A 350 35.79 -52.93 1.15
N GLN A 351 35.91 -54.05 0.43
CA GLN A 351 34.91 -55.03 0.11
C GLN A 351 34.35 -55.75 1.34
N ARG A 352 33.05 -56.05 1.23
CA ARG A 352 32.23 -56.94 2.07
C ARG A 352 32.81 -58.37 2.03
N GLN A 353 33.37 -58.85 3.13
CA GLN A 353 33.72 -60.27 3.32
C GLN A 353 32.65 -61.03 4.08
N GLN A 354 32.47 -62.26 3.63
CA GLN A 354 31.47 -63.26 3.96
C GLN A 354 31.83 -63.98 5.27
N GLY A 355 30.80 -64.36 6.03
CA GLY A 355 30.94 -65.20 7.24
C GLY A 355 31.14 -66.69 6.92
N PRO A 356 31.73 -67.47 7.84
CA PRO A 356 32.25 -68.79 7.54
C PRO A 356 31.21 -69.91 7.68
N THR A 357 31.37 -70.91 6.82
CA THR A 357 30.79 -72.24 6.88
C THR A 357 31.33 -73.04 8.07
N LYS A 358 30.45 -73.70 8.83
CA LYS A 358 30.75 -74.99 9.48
C LYS A 358 29.58 -75.95 9.31
N ARG A 359 29.94 -77.14 8.82
CA ARG A 359 29.15 -78.31 8.46
C ARG A 359 29.57 -79.40 9.44
N GLN A 360 28.63 -80.12 10.07
CA GLN A 360 28.56 -81.59 10.08
C GLN A 360 27.64 -82.19 11.17
N LYS A 361 26.71 -83.02 10.67
CA LYS A 361 26.33 -84.38 11.09
C LYS A 361 25.98 -84.64 12.57
N ARG A 362 24.73 -85.00 12.81
CA ARG A 362 24.29 -86.40 12.75
C ARG A 362 22.82 -86.50 12.38
#